data_AF-H2C440-F1
#
_entry.id   AF-H2C440-F1
#
_cell.length_a   1.000
_cell.length_b   1.000
_cell.length_c   1.000
_cell.angle_alpha   90.00
_cell.angle_beta   90.00
_cell.angle_gamma   90.00
#
_symmetry.space_group_name_H-M   'P 1'
#
loop_
_entity.id
_entity.type
_entity.pdbx_description
1 polymer ?
#
loop_
_entity_poly.entity_id
_entity_poly.type
_entity_poly.pdbx_seq_one_letter_code
_entity_poly.pdbx_strand_id
1 'polypeptide(L)'
;MRTYSYKKRRFTRSRSGNRKVSRFAKRQMLIHGVIKALRLGFNVVLVNPKGTTNSEEHEKVMREKGFDRHTASAYLIALKGLEVIKNNE
;
A
#
# COMPACT_ATOMS: atom_id res chain seq x y z
N MET A 1 -15.79 -10.44 -6.66
CA MET A 1 -15.20 -9.25 -6.01
C MET A 1 -14.31 -9.67 -4.85
N ARG A 2 -12.98 -9.62 -4.97
CA ARG A 2 -12.08 -9.79 -3.81
C ARG A 2 -12.27 -8.60 -2.87
N THR A 3 -12.84 -8.84 -1.69
CA THR A 3 -13.09 -7.80 -0.69
C THR A 3 -11.78 -7.21 -0.19
N TYR A 4 -11.52 -5.93 -0.51
CA TYR A 4 -10.40 -5.19 0.06
C TYR A 4 -10.62 -4.95 1.55
N SER A 5 -9.87 -5.65 2.39
CA SER A 5 -9.93 -5.47 3.86
C SER A 5 -9.18 -4.20 4.26
N TYR A 6 -9.90 -3.07 4.31
CA TYR A 6 -9.37 -1.85 4.92
C TYR A 6 -9.34 -2.02 6.44
N LYS A 7 -8.18 -1.76 7.07
CA LYS A 7 -8.07 -1.77 8.54
C LYS A 7 -9.07 -0.77 9.13
N LYS A 8 -10.10 -1.28 9.81
CA LYS A 8 -11.06 -0.47 10.58
C LYS A 8 -10.28 0.37 11.60
N ARG A 9 -10.72 1.62 11.84
CA ARG A 9 -10.15 2.50 12.88
C ARG A 9 -10.43 1.92 14.26
N ARG A 10 -9.59 0.98 14.69
CA ARG A 10 -9.63 0.38 16.02
C ARG A 10 -8.39 0.83 16.78
N PHE A 11 -8.60 1.31 18.00
CA PHE A 11 -7.50 1.56 18.91
C PHE A 11 -6.81 0.25 19.26
N THR A 12 -5.48 0.30 19.32
CA THR A 12 -4.59 -0.80 19.70
C THR A 12 -4.03 -0.53 21.10
N ARG A 13 -3.20 -1.44 21.61
CA ARG A 13 -2.49 -1.27 22.89
C ARG A 13 -1.38 -0.20 22.85
N SER A 14 -0.97 0.27 21.66
CA SER A 14 0.15 1.20 21.53
C SER A 14 -0.28 2.65 21.35
N ARG A 15 0.28 3.55 22.17
CA ARG A 15 0.02 5.00 22.11
C ARG A 15 0.33 5.60 20.73
N SER A 16 1.44 5.19 20.13
CA SER A 16 1.87 5.64 18.79
C SER A 16 0.92 5.14 17.68
N GLY A 17 0.43 3.91 17.79
CA GLY A 17 -0.59 3.37 16.89
C GLY A 17 -1.90 4.17 16.99
N ASN A 18 -2.36 4.41 18.22
CA ASN A 18 -3.58 5.17 18.49
C ASN A 18 -3.50 6.61 17.98
N ARG A 19 -2.36 7.29 18.16
CA ARG A 19 -2.12 8.63 17.58
C ARG A 19 -2.32 8.62 16.06
N LYS A 20 -1.78 7.62 15.35
CA LYS A 20 -1.92 7.50 13.89
C LYS A 20 -3.36 7.21 13.49
N VAL A 21 -4.07 6.33 14.22
CA VAL A 21 -5.48 6.01 13.97
C VAL A 21 -6.36 7.26 14.08
N SER A 22 -6.13 8.10 15.10
CA SER A 22 -6.89 9.33 15.30
C SER A 22 -6.56 10.44 14.30
N ARG A 23 -5.27 10.67 14.03
CA ARG A 23 -4.83 11.85 13.26
C ARG A 23 -4.81 11.63 11.74
N PHE A 24 -4.56 10.39 11.27
CA PHE A 24 -4.35 10.15 9.84
C PHE A 24 -5.66 9.73 9.13
N ALA A 25 -6.01 10.45 8.07
CA ALA A 25 -7.24 10.28 7.30
C ALA A 25 -7.11 9.20 6.19
N LYS A 26 -6.62 8.01 6.56
CA LYS A 26 -6.25 6.95 5.59
C LYS A 26 -7.40 6.54 4.66
N ARG A 27 -8.63 6.42 5.18
CA ARG A 27 -9.81 6.04 4.38
C ARG A 27 -10.15 7.12 3.35
N GLN A 28 -10.18 8.37 3.80
CA GLN A 28 -10.49 9.52 2.96
C GLN A 28 -9.46 9.70 1.85
N MET A 29 -8.17 9.64 2.19
CA MET A 29 -7.09 9.71 1.21
C MET A 29 -7.17 8.61 0.15
N LEU A 30 -7.43 7.36 0.57
CA LEU A 30 -7.52 6.24 -0.36
C LEU A 30 -8.72 6.40 -1.31
N ILE A 31 -9.89 6.75 -0.78
CA ILE A 31 -11.09 7.01 -1.60
C ILE A 31 -10.83 8.15 -2.58
N HIS A 32 -10.24 9.25 -2.12
CA HIS A 32 -9.95 10.41 -2.95
C HIS A 32 -8.99 10.06 -4.11
N GLY A 33 -7.91 9.32 -3.81
CA GLY A 33 -6.94 8.89 -4.81
C GLY A 33 -7.56 7.98 -5.88
N VAL A 34 -8.40 7.02 -5.47
CA VAL A 34 -9.11 6.13 -6.40
C VAL A 34 -10.04 6.93 -7.32
N ILE A 35 -10.86 7.83 -6.76
CA ILE A 35 -11.79 8.65 -7.56
C ILE A 35 -11.03 9.53 -8.56
N LYS A 36 -9.94 10.17 -8.13
CA LYS A 36 -9.12 11.01 -9.02
C LYS A 36 -8.48 10.21 -10.14
N ALA A 37 -7.92 9.05 -9.85
CA ALA A 37 -7.30 8.19 -10.86
C ALA A 37 -8.33 7.69 -11.88
N LEU A 38 -9.50 7.25 -11.44
CA LEU A 38 -10.59 6.83 -12.33
C LEU A 38 -11.09 7.97 -13.22
N ARG A 39 -11.20 9.19 -12.69
CA ARG A 39 -11.59 10.38 -13.48
C ARG A 39 -10.59 10.74 -14.57
N LEU A 40 -9.33 10.36 -14.40
CA LEU A 40 -8.27 10.54 -15.40
C LEU A 40 -8.18 9.37 -16.39
N GLY A 41 -9.06 8.37 -16.28
CA GLY A 41 -9.06 7.19 -17.15
C GLY A 41 -8.01 6.13 -16.78
N PHE A 42 -7.42 6.21 -15.58
CA PHE A 42 -6.45 5.20 -15.13
C PHE A 42 -7.13 3.95 -14.60
N ASN A 43 -6.52 2.80 -14.88
CA ASN A 43 -6.89 1.53 -14.26
C ASN A 43 -6.31 1.46 -12.83
N VAL A 44 -7.19 1.35 -11.85
CA VAL A 44 -6.80 1.33 -10.44
C VAL A 44 -6.75 -0.10 -9.93
N VAL A 45 -5.56 -0.55 -9.56
CA VAL A 45 -5.36 -1.82 -8.87
C VAL A 45 -5.07 -1.52 -7.40
N LEU A 46 -5.99 -1.92 -6.54
CA LEU A 46 -5.71 -1.94 -5.11
C LEU A 46 -4.75 -3.10 -4.82
N VAL A 47 -3.81 -2.91 -3.89
CA VAL A 47 -2.80 -3.90 -3.48
C VAL A 47 -2.64 -3.88 -1.95
N ASN A 48 -2.36 -5.02 -1.32
CA ASN A 48 -2.05 -5.10 0.11
C ASN A 48 -0.57 -4.74 0.37
N PRO A 49 -0.26 -3.65 1.10
CA PRO A 49 1.12 -3.21 1.35
C PRO A 49 1.83 -4.02 2.46
N LYS A 50 1.26 -5.11 2.96
CA LYS A 50 1.90 -5.91 4.01
C LYS A 50 3.25 -6.45 3.50
N GLY A 51 4.31 -6.24 4.27
CA GLY A 51 5.65 -6.74 3.96
C GLY A 51 6.35 -5.99 2.82
N THR A 52 6.16 -4.67 2.69
CA THR A 52 6.85 -3.86 1.68
C THR A 52 8.00 -3.01 2.24
N THR A 53 8.09 -2.87 3.58
CA THR A 53 9.12 -2.05 4.25
C THR A 53 9.92 -2.84 5.29
N ASN A 54 9.34 -3.89 5.86
CA ASN A 54 9.99 -4.78 6.83
C ASN A 54 10.01 -6.21 6.26
N SER A 55 10.70 -6.41 5.15
CA SER A 55 10.91 -7.73 4.56
C SER A 55 12.33 -7.86 4.02
N GLU A 56 12.81 -9.09 3.88
CA GLU A 56 14.13 -9.33 3.29
C GLU A 56 14.21 -8.85 1.85
N GLU A 57 13.11 -8.97 1.08
CA GLU A 57 13.08 -8.44 -0.29
C GLU A 57 13.25 -6.93 -0.31
N HIS A 58 12.73 -6.22 0.69
CA HIS A 58 12.92 -4.77 0.80
C HIS A 58 14.39 -4.40 0.91
N GLU A 59 15.14 -5.08 1.80
CA GLU A 59 16.57 -4.85 1.94
C GLU A 59 17.36 -5.24 0.70
N LYS A 60 17.03 -6.39 0.08
CA LYS A 60 17.68 -6.84 -1.15
C LYS A 60 17.50 -5.83 -2.28
N VAL A 61 16.27 -5.37 -2.51
CA VAL A 61 15.98 -4.36 -3.55
C VAL A 61 16.73 -3.05 -3.29
N MET A 62 16.82 -2.60 -2.03
CA MET A 62 17.60 -1.40 -1.71
C MET A 62 19.09 -1.57 -2.02
N ARG A 63 19.68 -2.72 -1.67
CA ARG A 63 21.11 -2.99 -1.89
C ARG A 63 21.43 -3.24 -3.36
N GLU A 64 20.64 -4.04 -4.06
CA GLU A 64 20.89 -4.45 -5.44
C GLU A 64 20.54 -3.37 -6.46
N LYS A 65 19.46 -2.61 -6.22
CA LYS A 65 19.00 -1.55 -7.15
C LYS A 65 19.44 -0.15 -6.72
N GLY A 66 20.05 0.00 -5.55
CA GLY A 66 20.44 1.29 -4.99
C GLY A 66 19.25 2.19 -4.62
N PHE A 67 18.06 1.60 -4.40
CA PHE A 67 16.86 2.36 -4.08
C PHE A 67 16.85 2.84 -2.63
N ASP A 68 16.32 4.05 -2.40
CA ASP A 68 15.99 4.49 -1.06
C ASP A 68 14.78 3.72 -0.49
N ARG A 69 14.55 3.84 0.81
CA ARG A 69 13.48 3.11 1.53
C ARG A 69 12.09 3.36 0.95
N HIS A 70 11.80 4.55 0.47
CA HIS A 70 10.50 4.86 -0.12
C HIS A 70 10.38 4.26 -1.51
N THR A 71 11.40 4.42 -2.35
CA THR A 71 11.42 3.85 -3.71
C THR A 71 11.35 2.33 -3.67
N ALA A 72 12.12 1.65 -2.80
CA ALA A 72 12.05 0.20 -2.64
C ALA A 72 10.66 -0.27 -2.17
N SER A 73 10.02 0.47 -1.27
CA SER A 73 8.65 0.13 -0.82
C SER A 73 7.64 0.27 -1.97
N ALA A 74 7.75 1.33 -2.77
CA ALA A 74 6.88 1.58 -3.93
C ALA A 74 7.09 0.52 -5.02
N TYR A 75 8.35 0.15 -5.28
CA TYR A 75 8.72 -0.90 -6.24
C TYR A 75 8.08 -2.24 -5.87
N LEU A 76 8.16 -2.66 -4.61
CA LEU A 76 7.52 -3.91 -4.15
C LEU A 76 5.98 -3.86 -4.25
N ILE A 77 5.37 -2.68 -4.06
CA ILE A 77 3.91 -2.52 -4.28
C ILE A 77 3.58 -2.70 -5.76
N ALA A 78 4.39 -2.16 -6.66
CA ALA A 78 4.19 -2.31 -8.10
C ALA A 78 4.29 -3.78 -8.53
N LEU A 79 5.31 -4.51 -8.06
CA LEU A 79 5.46 -5.94 -8.33
C LEU A 79 4.22 -6.74 -7.88
N LYS A 80 3.75 -6.51 -6.65
CA LYS A 80 2.51 -7.13 -6.15
C LYS A 80 1.28 -6.74 -6.98
N GLY A 81 1.23 -5.51 -7.49
CA GLY A 81 0.18 -5.06 -8.41
C GLY A 81 0.17 -5.85 -9.72
N LEU A 82 1.35 -6.09 -10.30
CA LEU A 82 1.49 -6.90 -11.52
C LEU A 82 1.06 -8.36 -11.28
N GLU A 83 1.43 -8.95 -10.14
CA GLU A 83 0.94 -10.28 -9.77
C GLU A 83 -0.58 -10.34 -9.65
N VAL A 84 -1.21 -9.30 -9.08
CA VAL A 84 -2.67 -9.24 -8.99
C VAL A 84 -3.29 -9.16 -10.39
N ILE A 85 -2.74 -8.37 -11.31
CA ILE A 85 -3.25 -8.29 -12.69
C ILE A 85 -3.16 -9.65 -13.38
N LYS A 86 -1.98 -10.28 -13.35
CA LYS A 86 -1.72 -11.59 -13.98
C LYS A 86 -2.62 -12.71 -13.46
N ASN A 87 -3.01 -12.67 -12.18
CA ASN A 87 -3.90 -13.68 -11.57
C ASN A 87 -5.39 -13.43 -11.85
N ASN A 88 -5.76 -12.30 -12.45
CA ASN A 88 -7.15 -11.98 -12.82
C ASN A 88 -7.38 -12.02 -14.34
N GLU A 89 -6.33 -12.28 -15.13
CA GLU A 89 -6.42 -12.75 -16.52
C GLU A 89 -6.62 -14.26 -16.55
#